data_AF-A0AA48GST6-F1
#
_entry.id   AF-A0AA48GST6-F1
#
_cell.length_a   1.000
_cell.length_b   1.000
_cell.length_c   1.000
_cell.angle_alpha   90.00
_cell.angle_beta   90.00
_cell.angle_gamma   90.00
#
_symmetry.space_group_name_H-M   'P 1'
#
loop_
_entity.id
_entity.type
_entity.pdbx_description
1 polymer ?
#
loop_
_entity_poly.entity_id
_entity_poly.type
_entity_poly.pdbx_seq_one_letter_code
_entity_poly.pdbx_strand_id
1 'polypeptide(L)'
;MTSGHWLSVLARQGFAIGWDEILVGHDFGILPPAEIQAWAANLPGRGPSAEALAGLTGPALLTFEAALWAAVREATGKVPRPGGRRWAQAQDHWRTALLQDALAAPLGAEALALAVETIYELVGCPEDMLGLWTRSAPWEKRPAQAHPEAIQAFLRDRGGVRQP
;
A
#
# COMPACT_ATOMS: atom_id res chain seq x y z
N MET A 1 14.50 -3.83 8.40
CA MET A 1 13.09 -3.40 8.31
C MET A 1 12.41 -3.81 9.60
N THR A 2 12.20 -2.88 10.51
CA THR A 2 11.48 -3.11 11.76
C THR A 2 10.07 -3.61 11.46
N SER A 3 9.66 -4.71 12.09
CA SER A 3 8.29 -5.19 12.17
C SER A 3 7.39 -4.02 12.57
N GLY A 4 6.74 -3.38 11.61
CA GLY A 4 6.18 -2.05 11.82
C GLY A 4 4.91 -1.89 11.01
N HIS A 5 3.83 -1.61 11.73
CA HIS A 5 2.48 -1.39 11.23
C HIS A 5 2.47 -0.61 9.91
N TRP A 6 2.30 -1.28 8.77
CA TRP A 6 2.22 -0.66 7.46
C TRP A 6 1.05 0.32 7.36
N LEU A 7 -0.02 0.10 8.12
CA LEU A 7 -1.11 1.05 8.27
C LEU A 7 -0.66 2.40 8.84
N SER A 8 0.41 2.41 9.66
CA SER A 8 0.98 3.67 10.14
C SER A 8 1.61 4.50 9.02
N VAL A 9 2.06 3.88 7.92
CA VAL A 9 2.57 4.60 6.75
C VAL A 9 1.45 5.42 6.12
N LEU A 10 0.29 4.82 5.85
CA LEU A 10 -0.88 5.55 5.35
C LEU A 10 -1.31 6.66 6.31
N ALA A 11 -1.43 6.34 7.60
CA ALA A 11 -1.90 7.28 8.61
C ALA A 11 -0.97 8.50 8.79
N ARG A 12 0.36 8.29 8.81
CA ARG A 12 1.35 9.37 8.92
C ARG A 12 1.24 10.38 7.77
N GLN A 13 0.84 9.89 6.59
CA GLN A 13 0.71 10.70 5.39
C GLN A 13 -0.71 11.26 5.19
N GLY A 14 -1.60 11.07 6.17
CA GLY A 14 -2.95 11.63 6.16
C GLY A 14 -3.95 10.89 5.29
N PHE A 15 -3.64 9.69 4.80
CA PHE A 15 -4.59 8.87 4.06
C PHE A 15 -5.56 8.17 5.00
N ALA A 16 -6.85 8.19 4.64
CA ALA A 16 -7.86 7.42 5.34
C ALA A 16 -7.61 5.92 5.14
N ILE A 17 -7.64 5.16 6.23
CA ILE A 17 -7.54 3.69 6.17
C ILE A 17 -8.95 3.13 6.06
N GLY A 18 -9.35 2.76 4.84
CA GLY A 18 -10.61 2.09 4.56
C GLY A 18 -10.43 0.63 4.15
N TRP A 19 -11.55 -0.06 3.96
CA TRP A 19 -11.55 -1.45 3.48
C TRP A 19 -10.89 -1.62 2.10
N ASP A 20 -10.87 -0.57 1.27
CA ASP A 20 -10.22 -0.58 -0.04
C ASP A 20 -8.69 -0.62 0.12
N GLU A 21 -8.14 0.25 0.97
CA GLU A 21 -6.72 0.26 1.30
C GLU A 21 -6.28 -1.05 1.96
N ILE A 22 -7.12 -1.62 2.83
CA ILE A 22 -6.84 -2.91 3.48
C ILE A 22 -6.76 -4.04 2.44
N LEU A 23 -7.74 -4.14 1.55
CA LEU A 23 -7.73 -5.20 0.54
C LEU A 23 -6.58 -5.04 -0.44
N VAL A 24 -6.36 -3.84 -0.96
CA VAL A 24 -5.28 -3.56 -1.92
C VAL A 24 -3.91 -3.77 -1.28
N GLY A 25 -3.72 -3.31 -0.04
CA GLY A 25 -2.47 -3.53 0.68
C GLY A 25 -2.21 -5.01 0.95
N HIS A 26 -3.25 -5.81 1.19
CA HIS A 26 -3.12 -7.27 1.30
C HIS A 26 -2.67 -7.90 -0.02
N ASP A 27 -3.32 -7.52 -1.13
CA ASP A 27 -3.05 -8.07 -2.46
C ASP A 27 -1.62 -7.75 -2.95
N PHE A 28 -1.11 -6.57 -2.62
CA PHE A 28 0.28 -6.18 -2.88
C PHE A 28 1.30 -6.84 -1.93
N GLY A 29 0.86 -7.66 -0.98
CA GLY A 29 1.74 -8.29 0.01
C GLY A 29 2.33 -7.30 1.03
N ILE A 30 1.82 -6.07 1.09
CA ILE A 30 2.23 -5.03 2.04
C ILE A 30 1.64 -5.36 3.42
N LEU A 31 0.35 -5.67 3.47
CA LEU A 31 -0.38 -5.92 4.72
C LEU A 31 -0.45 -7.41 5.05
N PRO A 32 0.22 -7.85 6.14
CA PRO A 32 0.10 -9.23 6.60
C PRO A 32 -1.27 -9.46 7.27
N PRO A 33 -1.79 -10.70 7.26
CA PRO A 33 -3.06 -11.05 7.90
C PRO A 33 -3.19 -10.55 9.35
N ALA A 34 -2.14 -10.70 10.16
CA ALA A 34 -2.15 -10.30 11.56
C ALA A 34 -2.44 -8.79 11.76
N GLU A 35 -1.91 -7.94 10.89
CA GLU A 35 -2.15 -6.50 10.96
C GLU A 35 -3.58 -6.15 10.55
N ILE A 36 -4.11 -6.83 9.53
CA ILE A 36 -5.49 -6.66 9.07
C ILE A 36 -6.48 -7.10 10.16
N GLN A 37 -6.22 -8.23 10.83
CA GLN A 37 -7.04 -8.71 11.94
C GLN A 37 -7.01 -7.74 13.13
N ALA A 38 -5.84 -7.22 13.48
CA ALA A 38 -5.70 -6.22 14.54
C ALA A 38 -6.47 -4.93 14.21
N TRP A 39 -6.40 -4.47 12.96
CA TRP A 39 -7.20 -3.33 12.50
C TRP A 39 -8.70 -3.61 12.56
N ALA A 40 -9.15 -4.76 12.02
CA ALA A 40 -10.55 -5.16 12.05
C ALA A 40 -11.11 -5.29 13.48
N ALA A 41 -10.30 -5.80 14.42
CA ALA A 41 -10.65 -5.91 15.83
C ALA A 41 -10.84 -4.56 16.55
N ASN A 42 -10.31 -3.46 15.98
CA ASN A 42 -10.42 -2.12 16.54
C ASN A 42 -11.45 -1.24 15.82
N LEU A 43 -12.15 -1.76 14.81
CA LEU A 43 -13.20 -1.02 14.11
C LEU A 43 -14.43 -0.79 15.01
N PRO A 44 -14.86 0.48 15.21
CA PRO A 44 -16.09 0.78 15.93
C PRO A 44 -17.30 0.33 15.10
N GLY A 45 -18.24 -0.39 15.73
CA GLY A 45 -19.47 -0.84 15.07
C GLY A 45 -19.25 -1.87 13.94
N ARG A 46 -18.20 -2.69 14.04
CA ARG A 46 -17.89 -3.72 13.04
C ARG A 46 -19.03 -4.74 12.87
N GLY A 47 -19.27 -5.15 11.63
CA GLY A 47 -20.27 -6.15 11.29
C GLY A 47 -19.78 -7.59 11.51
N PRO A 48 -20.68 -8.60 11.39
CA PRO A 48 -20.36 -10.00 11.66
C PRO A 48 -19.18 -10.55 10.85
N SER A 49 -19.02 -10.10 9.60
CA SER A 49 -17.92 -10.58 8.74
C SER A 49 -16.57 -10.03 9.21
N ALA A 50 -16.53 -8.78 9.67
CA ALA A 50 -15.33 -8.18 10.24
C ALA A 50 -14.96 -8.80 11.61
N GLU A 51 -15.95 -9.19 12.41
CA GLU A 51 -15.74 -9.96 13.64
C GLU A 51 -15.15 -11.34 13.37
N ALA A 52 -15.71 -12.06 12.40
CA ALA A 52 -15.23 -13.37 12.00
C ALA A 52 -13.78 -13.29 11.49
N LEU A 53 -13.46 -12.30 10.65
CA LEU A 53 -12.10 -12.03 10.18
C LEU A 53 -11.12 -11.81 11.34
N ALA A 54 -11.48 -10.93 12.26
CA ALA A 54 -10.65 -10.62 13.43
C ALA A 54 -10.38 -11.84 14.33
N GLY A 55 -11.34 -12.78 14.39
CA GLY A 55 -11.26 -13.98 15.22
C GLY A 55 -10.60 -15.20 14.58
N LEU A 56 -10.17 -15.15 13.31
CA LEU A 56 -9.53 -16.30 12.66
C LEU A 56 -8.21 -16.66 13.36
N THR A 57 -8.06 -17.93 13.71
CA THR A 57 -6.86 -18.47 14.36
C THR A 57 -6.55 -19.89 13.89
N GLY A 58 -5.29 -20.30 14.03
CA GLY A 58 -4.84 -21.66 13.72
C GLY A 58 -5.20 -22.07 12.28
N PRO A 59 -5.74 -23.29 12.06
CA PRO A 59 -6.11 -23.77 10.73
C PRO A 59 -7.14 -22.90 9.99
N ALA A 60 -7.94 -22.09 10.70
CA ALA A 60 -8.92 -21.22 10.07
C ALA A 60 -8.28 -20.05 9.30
N LEU A 61 -7.00 -19.74 9.54
CA LEU A 61 -6.26 -18.76 8.75
C LEU A 61 -6.13 -19.17 7.27
N LEU A 62 -6.30 -20.44 6.93
CA LEU A 62 -6.34 -20.91 5.54
C LEU A 62 -7.49 -20.30 4.73
N THR A 63 -8.53 -19.77 5.40
CA THR A 63 -9.66 -19.10 4.75
C THR A 63 -9.62 -17.58 4.90
N PHE A 64 -8.47 -17.02 5.30
CA PHE A 64 -8.30 -15.60 5.57
C PHE A 64 -8.79 -14.71 4.41
N GLU A 65 -8.36 -15.00 3.18
CA GLU A 65 -8.71 -14.19 2.01
C GLU A 65 -10.23 -14.16 1.77
N ALA A 66 -10.89 -15.31 1.91
CA ALA A 66 -12.34 -15.39 1.78
C ALA A 66 -13.08 -14.58 2.86
N ALA A 67 -12.58 -14.61 4.10
CA ALA A 67 -13.12 -13.82 5.20
C ALA A 67 -12.89 -12.31 4.98
N LEU A 68 -11.71 -11.93 4.48
CA LEU A 68 -11.39 -10.55 4.12
C LEU A 68 -12.35 -10.03 3.04
N TRP A 69 -12.56 -10.80 1.96
CA TRP A 69 -13.49 -10.42 0.90
C TRP A 69 -14.93 -10.30 1.40
N ALA A 70 -15.35 -11.18 2.33
CA ALA A 70 -16.66 -11.10 2.94
C ALA A 70 -16.83 -9.81 3.76
N ALA A 71 -15.85 -9.46 4.59
CA ALA A 71 -15.86 -8.23 5.39
C ALA A 71 -15.85 -6.97 4.51
N VAL A 72 -15.03 -6.93 3.46
CA VAL A 72 -15.01 -5.82 2.50
C VAL A 72 -16.37 -5.68 1.80
N ARG A 73 -16.98 -6.80 1.36
CA ARG A 73 -18.30 -6.79 0.71
C ARG A 73 -19.40 -6.33 1.66
N GLU A 74 -19.38 -6.78 2.92
CA GLU A 74 -20.34 -6.37 3.95
C GLU A 74 -20.26 -4.85 4.20
N ALA A 75 -19.04 -4.33 4.37
CA ALA A 75 -18.85 -2.92 4.70
C ALA A 75 -19.09 -1.95 3.53
N THR A 76 -18.80 -2.38 2.30
CA THR A 76 -18.79 -1.48 1.12
C THR A 76 -19.81 -1.84 0.05
N GLY A 77 -20.59 -2.91 0.24
CA GLY A 77 -21.53 -3.48 -0.73
C GLY A 77 -20.88 -4.21 -1.92
N LYS A 78 -19.62 -3.91 -2.25
CA LYS A 78 -18.89 -4.51 -3.37
C LYS A 78 -17.39 -4.54 -3.12
N VAL A 79 -16.76 -5.67 -3.38
CA VAL A 79 -15.29 -5.82 -3.32
C VAL A 79 -14.64 -5.07 -4.50
N PRO A 80 -13.67 -4.16 -4.25
CA PRO A 80 -12.94 -3.52 -5.34
C PRO A 80 -12.10 -4.58 -6.09
N ARG A 81 -11.86 -4.34 -7.39
CA ARG A 81 -11.13 -5.26 -8.27
C ARG A 81 -10.04 -4.48 -9.02
N PRO A 82 -8.91 -5.13 -9.36
CA PRO A 82 -7.88 -4.54 -10.20
C PRO A 82 -8.47 -3.88 -11.46
N GLY A 83 -7.98 -2.68 -11.79
CA GLY A 83 -8.48 -1.86 -12.90
C GLY A 83 -9.74 -1.05 -12.62
N GLY A 84 -10.40 -1.23 -11.47
CA GLY A 84 -11.53 -0.41 -11.05
C GLY A 84 -11.11 0.90 -10.39
N ARG A 85 -11.97 1.93 -10.42
CA ARG A 85 -11.69 3.26 -9.83
C ARG A 85 -11.30 3.19 -8.34
N ARG A 86 -12.03 2.40 -7.54
CA ARG A 86 -11.75 2.21 -6.11
C ARG A 86 -10.38 1.56 -5.86
N TRP A 87 -10.03 0.59 -6.71
CA TRP A 87 -8.71 -0.06 -6.65
C TRP A 87 -7.59 0.92 -7.00
N ALA A 88 -7.73 1.63 -8.12
CA ALA A 88 -6.74 2.61 -8.57
C ALA A 88 -6.52 3.71 -7.51
N GLN A 89 -7.59 4.14 -6.83
CA GLN A 89 -7.49 5.11 -5.74
C GLN A 89 -6.71 4.56 -4.54
N ALA A 90 -7.05 3.37 -4.05
CA ALA A 90 -6.33 2.76 -2.93
C ALA A 90 -4.86 2.42 -3.28
N GLN A 91 -4.61 2.00 -4.52
CA GLN A 91 -3.27 1.81 -5.06
C GLN A 91 -2.48 3.13 -5.07
N ASP A 92 -3.12 4.23 -5.49
CA ASP A 92 -2.52 5.57 -5.46
C ASP A 92 -2.19 6.03 -4.03
N HIS A 93 -3.06 5.76 -3.06
CA HIS A 93 -2.80 6.06 -1.65
C HIS A 93 -1.57 5.30 -1.13
N TRP A 94 -1.50 3.99 -1.36
CA TRP A 94 -0.34 3.18 -0.97
C TRP A 94 0.95 3.67 -1.60
N ARG A 95 0.92 3.87 -2.92
CA ARG A 95 2.06 4.37 -3.68
C ARG A 95 2.56 5.71 -3.16
N THR A 96 1.65 6.66 -2.98
CA THR A 96 1.99 8.01 -2.51
C THR A 96 2.58 7.96 -1.10
N ALA A 97 1.95 7.20 -0.20
CA ALA A 97 2.40 7.10 1.17
C ALA A 97 3.78 6.44 1.29
N LEU A 98 4.03 5.37 0.55
CA LEU A 98 5.32 4.68 0.53
C LEU A 98 6.45 5.55 -0.04
N LEU A 99 6.18 6.31 -1.11
CA LEU A 99 7.15 7.23 -1.70
C LEU A 99 7.47 8.40 -0.75
N GLN A 100 6.46 8.95 -0.06
CA GLN A 100 6.67 9.97 0.95
C GLN A 100 7.50 9.44 2.14
N ASP A 101 7.23 8.21 2.58
CA ASP A 101 7.99 7.57 3.66
C ASP A 101 9.45 7.31 3.25
N ALA A 102 9.67 6.84 2.03
CA ALA A 102 11.01 6.61 1.47
C ALA A 102 11.81 7.92 1.35
N LEU A 103 11.16 9.02 0.92
CA LEU A 103 11.81 10.34 0.84
C LEU A 103 12.13 10.94 2.21
N ALA A 104 11.32 10.65 3.23
CA ALA A 104 11.52 11.15 4.59
C ALA A 104 12.58 10.35 5.37
N ALA A 105 12.85 9.11 4.96
CA ALA A 105 13.85 8.25 5.58
C ALA A 105 15.29 8.75 5.30
N PRO A 106 16.24 8.55 6.24
CA PRO A 106 17.64 8.95 6.06
C PRO A 106 18.39 7.99 5.12
N LEU A 107 17.95 7.90 3.87
CA LEU A 107 18.51 7.02 2.84
C LEU A 107 19.56 7.75 2.00
N GLY A 108 20.64 7.04 1.66
CA GLY A 108 21.52 7.47 0.58
C GLY A 108 20.85 7.32 -0.79
N ALA A 109 21.41 7.95 -1.83
CA ALA A 109 20.80 7.99 -3.17
C ALA A 109 20.52 6.59 -3.76
N GLU A 110 21.45 5.64 -3.59
CA GLU A 110 21.28 4.26 -4.07
C GLU A 110 20.19 3.51 -3.29
N ALA A 111 20.14 3.70 -1.97
CA ALA A 111 19.13 3.09 -1.12
C ALA A 111 17.73 3.65 -1.41
N LEU A 112 17.64 4.94 -1.73
CA LEU A 112 16.40 5.55 -2.20
C LEU A 112 15.99 4.99 -3.57
N ALA A 113 16.93 4.80 -4.50
CA ALA A 113 16.64 4.24 -5.81
C ALA A 113 16.05 2.82 -5.70
N LEU A 114 16.67 1.99 -4.87
CA LEU A 114 16.19 0.64 -4.58
C LEU A 114 14.81 0.65 -3.90
N ALA A 115 14.57 1.60 -2.98
CA ALA A 115 13.27 1.74 -2.35
C ALA A 115 12.18 2.11 -3.36
N VAL A 116 12.45 3.06 -4.27
CA VAL A 116 11.50 3.45 -5.33
C VAL A 116 11.23 2.30 -6.29
N GLU A 117 12.27 1.55 -6.69
CA GLU A 117 12.11 0.35 -7.52
C GLU A 117 11.25 -0.71 -6.83
N THR A 118 11.52 -0.98 -5.55
CA THR A 118 10.73 -1.93 -4.75
C THR A 118 9.28 -1.50 -4.66
N ILE A 119 9.01 -0.21 -4.44
CA ILE A 119 7.64 0.33 -4.42
C ILE A 119 6.97 0.14 -5.78
N TYR A 120 7.65 0.44 -6.88
CA TYR A 120 7.14 0.26 -8.24
C TYR A 120 6.74 -1.20 -8.51
N GLU A 121 7.57 -2.16 -8.10
CA GLU A 121 7.28 -3.58 -8.28
C GLU A 121 6.12 -4.06 -7.40
N LEU A 122 6.01 -3.53 -6.17
CA LEU A 122 4.95 -3.89 -5.23
C LEU A 122 3.58 -3.35 -5.63
N VAL A 123 3.49 -2.08 -6.04
CA VAL A 123 2.20 -1.39 -6.27
C VAL A 123 1.72 -1.45 -7.73
N GLY A 124 2.25 -2.41 -8.52
CA GLY A 124 1.71 -2.75 -9.84
C GLY A 124 2.25 -1.94 -11.02
N CYS A 125 3.56 -1.71 -11.06
CA CYS A 125 4.32 -1.22 -12.22
C CYS A 125 3.69 -0.06 -13.03
N PRO A 126 3.26 1.05 -12.41
CA PRO A 126 2.54 2.08 -13.13
C PRO A 126 3.53 2.93 -13.96
N GLU A 127 3.22 3.11 -15.25
CA GLU A 127 4.10 3.78 -16.23
C GLU A 127 4.49 5.21 -15.83
N ASP A 128 3.65 5.88 -15.04
CA ASP A 128 3.86 7.24 -14.53
C ASP A 128 4.93 7.33 -13.42
N MET A 129 5.39 6.20 -12.88
CA MET A 129 6.58 6.16 -12.02
C MET A 129 7.88 5.99 -12.81
N LEU A 130 7.80 5.72 -14.12
CA LEU A 130 8.99 5.62 -14.96
C LEU A 130 9.68 6.98 -15.00
N GLY A 131 10.98 6.99 -14.66
CA GLY A 131 11.78 8.21 -14.55
C GLY A 131 11.96 8.73 -13.14
N LEU A 132 11.35 8.11 -12.12
CA LEU A 132 11.63 8.42 -10.71
C LEU A 132 12.99 7.87 -10.23
N TRP A 133 13.51 6.86 -10.92
CA TRP A 133 14.85 6.29 -10.71
C TRP A 133 15.42 5.75 -12.03
N THR A 134 16.72 5.45 -12.03
CA THR A 134 17.38 4.63 -13.05
C THR A 134 17.56 3.21 -12.53
N ARG A 135 17.13 2.23 -13.33
CA ARG A 135 17.43 0.82 -13.07
C ARG A 135 18.93 0.58 -13.23
N SER A 136 19.56 -0.09 -12.26
CA SER A 136 20.87 -0.70 -12.50
C SER A 136 20.66 -2.15 -12.93
N ALA A 137 21.02 -2.48 -14.16
CA ALA A 137 21.10 -3.88 -14.54
C ALA A 137 22.35 -4.52 -13.89
N PRO A 138 22.32 -5.82 -13.52
CA PRO A 138 23.47 -6.51 -12.91
C PRO A 138 24.76 -6.45 -13.74
N TRP A 139 24.63 -6.26 -15.06
CA TRP A 139 25.75 -6.13 -16.01
C TRP A 139 26.18 -4.68 -16.28
N GLU A 140 25.44 -3.69 -15.81
CA GLU A 140 25.78 -2.28 -15.97
C GLU A 140 26.62 -1.81 -14.78
N LYS A 141 27.77 -1.16 -15.05
CA LYS A 141 28.64 -0.59 -14.02
C LYS A 141 28.10 0.71 -13.40
N ARG A 142 26.83 1.05 -13.65
CA ARG A 142 26.21 2.28 -13.14
C ARG A 142 25.31 1.92 -11.95
N PRO A 143 25.54 2.52 -10.77
CA PRO A 143 24.63 2.34 -9.65
C PRO A 143 23.26 2.94 -9.98
N ALA A 144 22.22 2.36 -9.39
CA ALA A 144 20.86 2.91 -9.49
C ALA A 144 20.83 4.31 -8.85
N GLN A 145 20.13 5.24 -9.49
CA GLN A 145 20.02 6.62 -9.01
C GLN A 145 18.55 6.98 -8.86
N ALA A 146 18.18 7.48 -7.68
CA ALA A 146 16.89 8.12 -7.49
C ALA A 146 16.94 9.53 -8.08
N HIS A 147 15.79 10.05 -8.53
CA HIS A 147 15.62 11.42 -8.97
C HIS A 147 14.68 12.16 -7.99
N PRO A 148 15.19 12.71 -6.87
CA PRO A 148 14.34 13.29 -5.81
C PRO A 148 13.38 14.37 -6.30
N GLU A 149 13.82 15.22 -7.23
CA GLU A 149 12.97 16.28 -7.81
C GLU A 149 11.80 15.71 -8.61
N ALA A 150 12.03 14.63 -9.37
CA ALA A 150 10.98 13.94 -10.11
C ALA A 150 9.99 13.27 -9.14
N ILE A 151 10.48 12.65 -8.06
CA ILE A 151 9.63 12.04 -7.03
C ILE A 151 8.78 13.12 -6.36
N GLN A 152 9.36 14.27 -6.01
CA GLN A 152 8.60 15.39 -5.45
C GLN A 152 7.56 15.95 -6.43
N ALA A 153 7.89 16.08 -7.71
CA ALA A 153 6.95 16.51 -8.74
C ALA A 153 5.76 15.53 -8.86
N PHE A 154 6.06 14.23 -8.97
CA PHE A 154 5.07 13.17 -8.99
C PHE A 154 4.14 13.21 -7.77
N LEU A 155 4.69 13.39 -6.57
CA LEU A 155 3.91 13.48 -5.35
C LEU A 155 3.04 14.74 -5.28
N ARG A 156 3.48 15.87 -5.86
CA ARG A 156 2.65 17.09 -5.95
C ARG A 156 1.44 16.89 -6.86
N ASP A 157 1.63 16.24 -8.00
CA ASP A 157 0.56 15.99 -8.96
C ASP A 157 -0.51 15.04 -8.38
N ARG A 158 -0.09 14.08 -7.53
CA ARG A 158 -0.98 13.13 -6.85
C ARG A 158 -1.57 13.66 -5.54
N GLY A 159 -0.85 14.49 -4.79
CA GLY A 159 -1.33 15.20 -3.60
C GLY A 159 -2.30 16.36 -3.94
N GLY A 160 -2.36 16.76 -5.21
CA GLY A 160 -3.27 17.77 -5.75
C GLY A 160 -4.66 17.26 -6.14
N VAL A 161 -5.00 15.99 -5.87
CA VAL A 161 -6.37 15.48 -6.03
C VAL A 161 -7.27 16.19 -5.03
N ARG A 162 -7.87 17.30 -5.48
CA ARG A 162 -8.98 17.98 -4.83
C ARG A 162 -10.01 16.92 -4.44
N GLN A 163 -10.33 16.87 -3.14
CA GLN A 163 -11.56 16.25 -2.68
C GLN A 163 -12.72 16.82 -3.52
N PRO A 164 -13.61 15.99 -4.07
CA PRO A 164 -14.90 16.50 -4.54
C PRO A 164 -15.67 17.13 -3.39
#